data_AF-A0A2V6VEY6-F1
#
_entry.id   AF-A0A2V6VEY6-F1
#
_cell.length_a   1.000
_cell.length_b   1.000
_cell.length_c   1.000
_cell.angle_alpha   90.00
_cell.angle_beta   90.00
_cell.angle_gamma   90.00
#
_symmetry.space_group_name_H-M   'P 1'
#
loop_
_entity.id
_entity.type
_entity.pdbx_description
1 polymer ?
#
loop_
_entity_poly.entity_id
_entity_poly.type
_entity_poly.pdbx_seq_one_letter_code
_entity_poly.pdbx_strand_id
1 'polypeptide(L)'
;MANERPVDTDDQTLVERCRNGDVAAFEPLVEKYRERVWRLAYNYLRDREEAWDVAQDAFIRAWQALPSFRGQSAFYTWLFRIVINVATDRARQRSSRGRALGTEAVPEEDWDRVLVEPGGGPDAAASRAEQRERIRRGLDALPEHHRAIIMLSDLEGLSYREIAEVLDIPMGTVMSRLHNARKRLRDILGRLLIVVLALGLLGVPLVAHAQQVVRFGCRVLLATDGPPSLATRAAPPEVDDRLAQFLPRLRQLFRYQEYTSLERYRAEVPVGATQRWPVPGERQLEVTPEGVDGNSVRLRVRLERNGRAEVNTSIQAASGNPAVIGGPKHADGVLIIVVWANANPTRRP
;
A
#
# COMPACT_ATOMS: atom_id res chain seq x y z
N MET A 1 15.14 -13.65 39.68
CA MET A 1 15.71 -14.42 38.55
C MET A 1 14.96 -14.03 37.28
N ALA A 2 15.58 -13.19 36.44
CA ALA A 2 15.45 -13.16 34.99
C ALA A 2 16.54 -12.18 34.50
N ASN A 3 17.63 -12.73 34.01
CA ASN A 3 18.75 -11.99 33.46
C ASN A 3 18.35 -11.55 32.04
N GLU A 4 17.83 -10.33 31.88
CA GLU A 4 17.63 -9.71 30.56
C GLU A 4 19.02 -9.48 29.95
N ARG A 5 19.49 -10.44 29.16
CA ARG A 5 20.70 -10.25 28.36
C ARG A 5 20.42 -9.11 27.38
N PRO A 6 21.32 -8.12 27.24
CA PRO A 6 21.16 -7.09 26.22
C PRO A 6 21.01 -7.77 24.86
N VAL A 7 19.98 -7.39 24.10
CA VAL A 7 19.78 -7.88 22.73
C VAL A 7 20.97 -7.42 21.93
N ASP A 8 21.81 -8.36 21.54
CA ASP A 8 22.95 -8.08 20.70
C ASP A 8 22.47 -7.61 19.33
N THR A 9 22.70 -6.34 19.01
CA THR A 9 22.24 -5.70 17.76
C THR A 9 23.28 -5.77 16.64
N ASP A 10 24.45 -6.37 16.92
CA ASP A 10 25.49 -6.57 15.93
C ASP A 10 25.09 -7.71 14.97
N ASP A 11 25.13 -7.40 13.67
CA ASP A 11 24.74 -8.34 12.62
C ASP A 11 25.62 -9.58 12.61
N GLN A 12 26.93 -9.39 12.78
CA GLN A 12 27.89 -10.48 12.69
C GLN A 12 27.64 -11.48 13.83
N THR A 13 27.44 -10.98 15.04
CA THR A 13 27.20 -11.81 16.22
C THR A 13 25.85 -12.55 16.12
N LEU A 14 24.79 -11.89 15.62
CA LEU A 14 23.50 -12.52 15.36
C LEU A 14 23.61 -13.62 14.29
N VAL A 15 24.36 -13.37 13.21
CA VAL A 15 24.60 -14.35 12.14
C VAL A 15 25.37 -15.56 12.67
N GLU A 16 26.42 -15.36 13.48
CA GLU A 16 27.19 -16.44 14.08
C GLU A 16 26.31 -17.31 15.00
N ARG A 17 25.45 -16.70 15.82
CA ARG A 17 24.46 -17.42 16.64
C ARG A 17 23.50 -18.25 15.80
N CYS A 18 22.95 -17.66 14.71
CA CYS A 18 22.08 -18.39 13.80
C CYS A 18 22.78 -19.62 13.19
N ARG A 19 24.06 -19.48 12.79
CA ARG A 19 24.86 -20.59 12.24
C ARG A 19 25.12 -21.70 13.25
N ASN A 20 25.14 -21.37 14.55
CA ASN A 20 25.25 -22.32 15.65
C ASN A 20 23.90 -22.93 16.07
N GLY A 21 22.82 -22.68 15.34
CA GLY A 21 21.50 -23.28 15.55
C GLY A 21 20.54 -22.45 16.41
N ASP A 22 20.92 -21.23 16.81
CA ASP A 22 20.04 -20.32 17.54
C ASP A 22 19.06 -19.62 16.58
N VAL A 23 17.89 -20.22 16.39
CA VAL A 23 16.84 -19.68 15.51
C VAL A 23 16.33 -18.31 15.98
N ALA A 24 16.32 -18.07 17.29
CA ALA A 24 15.85 -16.80 17.86
C ALA A 24 16.78 -15.63 17.52
N ALA A 25 18.05 -15.90 17.18
CA ALA A 25 18.98 -14.86 16.74
C ALA A 25 18.66 -14.29 15.34
N PHE A 26 17.77 -14.93 14.57
CA PHE A 26 17.37 -14.43 13.26
C PHE A 26 16.28 -13.35 13.34
N GLU A 27 15.44 -13.39 14.36
CA GLU A 27 14.33 -12.45 14.53
C GLU A 27 14.79 -10.97 14.59
N PRO A 28 15.84 -10.59 15.36
CA PRO A 28 16.35 -9.23 15.34
C PRO A 28 16.90 -8.79 13.98
N LEU A 29 17.47 -9.71 13.18
CA LEU A 29 17.89 -9.43 11.80
C LEU A 29 16.68 -9.12 10.92
N VAL A 30 15.61 -9.92 11.02
CA VAL A 30 14.37 -9.66 10.28
C VAL A 30 13.76 -8.33 10.68
N GLU A 31 13.63 -8.03 11.98
CA GLU A 31 13.08 -6.76 12.46
C GLU A 31 13.87 -5.55 11.95
N LYS A 32 15.21 -5.64 11.97
CA LYS A 32 16.12 -4.59 11.51
C LYS A 32 16.02 -4.35 10.01
N TYR A 33 15.85 -5.41 9.20
CA TYR A 33 15.95 -5.33 7.75
C TYR A 33 14.61 -5.37 7.00
N ARG A 34 13.49 -5.75 7.65
CA ARG A 34 12.19 -5.98 6.97
C ARG A 34 11.72 -4.80 6.12
N GLU A 35 11.82 -3.58 6.63
CA GLU A 35 11.36 -2.41 5.89
C GLU A 35 12.27 -2.11 4.71
N ARG A 36 13.60 -2.22 4.90
CA ARG A 36 14.60 -2.01 3.84
C ARG A 36 14.42 -3.02 2.71
N VAL A 37 14.21 -4.28 3.07
CA VAL A 37 13.93 -5.39 2.14
C VAL A 37 12.62 -5.15 1.38
N TRP A 38 11.54 -4.82 2.07
CA TRP A 38 10.24 -4.54 1.45
C TRP A 38 10.34 -3.37 0.46
N ARG A 39 11.01 -2.29 0.84
CA ARG A 39 11.25 -1.14 -0.06
C ARG A 39 11.97 -1.54 -1.32
N LEU A 40 13.05 -2.31 -1.17
CA LEU A 40 13.82 -2.78 -2.30
C LEU A 40 12.98 -3.65 -3.24
N ALA A 41 12.20 -4.59 -2.70
CA ALA A 41 11.29 -5.43 -3.49
C ALA A 41 10.20 -4.61 -4.21
N TYR A 42 9.56 -3.67 -3.51
CA TYR A 42 8.50 -2.82 -4.07
C TYR A 42 9.01 -1.94 -5.21
N ASN A 43 10.27 -1.52 -5.19
CA ASN A 43 10.88 -0.78 -6.30
C ASN A 43 10.97 -1.55 -7.60
N TYR A 44 11.09 -2.87 -7.53
CA TYR A 44 11.14 -3.75 -8.69
C TYR A 44 9.71 -4.10 -9.15
N LEU A 45 8.80 -4.38 -8.21
CA LEU A 45 7.50 -4.98 -8.53
C LEU A 45 6.36 -3.98 -8.71
N ARG A 46 6.42 -2.83 -8.03
CA ARG A 46 5.34 -1.83 -8.01
C ARG A 46 3.98 -2.39 -7.59
N ASP A 47 4.01 -3.41 -6.74
CA ASP A 47 2.86 -4.05 -6.15
C ASP A 47 3.17 -4.33 -4.68
N ARG A 48 2.32 -3.84 -3.78
CA ARG A 48 2.58 -3.89 -2.34
C ARG A 48 2.54 -5.33 -1.81
N GLU A 49 1.54 -6.10 -2.23
CA GLU A 49 1.35 -7.46 -1.76
C GLU A 49 2.45 -8.35 -2.31
N GLU A 50 2.79 -8.22 -3.60
CA GLU A 50 3.94 -8.96 -4.16
C GLU A 50 5.27 -8.56 -3.52
N ALA A 51 5.43 -7.30 -3.12
CA ALA A 51 6.64 -6.86 -2.40
C ALA A 51 6.75 -7.47 -1.00
N TRP A 52 5.63 -7.64 -0.29
CA TRP A 52 5.61 -8.36 0.99
C TRP A 52 5.90 -9.85 0.80
N ASP A 53 5.33 -10.47 -0.22
CA ASP A 53 5.64 -11.86 -0.59
C ASP A 53 7.14 -12.04 -0.88
N VAL A 54 7.72 -11.15 -1.70
CA VAL A 54 9.14 -11.21 -2.05
C VAL A 54 10.03 -10.92 -0.85
N ALA A 55 9.63 -10.01 0.04
CA ALA A 55 10.34 -9.80 1.29
C ALA A 55 10.37 -11.07 2.15
N GLN A 56 9.22 -11.73 2.29
CA GLN A 56 9.12 -12.99 3.04
C GLN A 56 9.96 -14.09 2.40
N ASP A 57 9.82 -14.33 1.10
CA ASP A 57 10.59 -15.34 0.36
C ASP A 57 12.11 -15.04 0.45
N ALA A 58 12.51 -13.77 0.36
CA ALA A 58 13.91 -13.39 0.53
C ALA A 58 14.45 -13.71 1.93
N PHE A 59 13.68 -13.48 3.00
CA PHE A 59 14.11 -13.85 4.36
C PHE A 59 14.16 -15.37 4.56
N ILE A 60 13.22 -16.12 3.97
CA ILE A 60 13.23 -17.60 4.02
C ILE A 60 14.48 -18.13 3.29
N ARG A 61 14.77 -17.61 2.09
CA ARG A 61 15.97 -17.98 1.32
C ARG A 61 17.24 -17.55 2.05
N ALA A 62 17.24 -16.39 2.69
CA ALA A 62 18.35 -15.92 3.51
C ALA A 62 18.60 -16.88 4.69
N TRP A 63 17.56 -17.30 5.41
CA TRP A 63 17.67 -18.29 6.48
C TRP A 63 18.25 -19.62 5.97
N GLN A 64 17.71 -20.14 4.86
CA GLN A 64 18.16 -21.41 4.26
C GLN A 64 19.61 -21.34 3.77
N ALA A 65 20.03 -20.20 3.21
CA ALA A 65 21.37 -20.00 2.68
C ALA A 65 22.38 -19.51 3.73
N LEU A 66 21.93 -19.08 4.91
CA LEU A 66 22.77 -18.51 5.98
C LEU A 66 23.95 -19.41 6.39
N PRO A 67 23.83 -20.75 6.47
CA PRO A 67 24.97 -21.61 6.79
C PRO A 67 26.15 -21.48 5.80
N SER A 68 25.84 -21.15 4.54
CA SER A 68 26.81 -20.96 3.45
C SER A 68 27.37 -19.54 3.36
N PHE A 69 26.81 -18.58 4.11
CA PHE A 69 27.27 -17.21 4.11
C PHE A 69 28.67 -17.12 4.76
N ARG A 70 29.65 -16.67 3.97
CA ARG A 70 31.07 -16.65 4.35
C ARG A 70 31.53 -15.36 5.04
N GLY A 71 30.65 -14.37 5.22
CA GLY A 71 31.02 -13.07 5.80
C GLY A 71 31.99 -12.24 4.96
N GLN A 72 32.08 -12.51 3.65
CA GLN A 72 32.95 -11.76 2.73
C GLN A 72 32.40 -10.38 2.36
N SER A 73 31.12 -10.17 2.60
CA SER A 73 30.42 -8.89 2.54
C SER A 73 29.60 -8.71 3.81
N ALA A 74 29.11 -7.50 4.07
CA ALA A 74 28.16 -7.29 5.16
C ALA A 74 26.87 -8.08 4.92
N PHE A 75 26.22 -8.53 6.00
CA PHE A 75 24.99 -9.34 5.92
C PHE A 75 23.91 -8.66 5.07
N TYR A 76 23.68 -7.36 5.29
CA TYR A 76 22.66 -6.60 4.57
C TYR A 76 22.95 -6.50 3.05
N THR A 77 24.22 -6.38 2.65
CA THR A 77 24.66 -6.43 1.24
C THR A 77 24.30 -7.77 0.59
N TRP A 78 24.57 -8.87 1.29
CA TRP A 78 24.20 -10.21 0.82
C TRP A 78 22.69 -10.42 0.76
N LEU A 79 21.96 -9.97 1.78
CA LEU A 79 20.50 -10.02 1.82
C LEU A 79 19.87 -9.25 0.66
N PHE A 80 20.34 -8.03 0.36
CA PHE A 80 19.80 -7.22 -0.73
C PHE A 80 19.99 -7.88 -2.10
N ARG A 81 21.08 -8.61 -2.31
CA ARG A 81 21.27 -9.41 -3.52
C ARG A 81 20.23 -10.52 -3.65
N ILE A 82 19.88 -11.20 -2.54
CA ILE A 82 18.78 -12.18 -2.54
C ILE A 82 17.47 -11.51 -2.93
N VAL A 83 17.14 -10.37 -2.32
CA VAL A 83 15.90 -9.63 -2.59
C VAL A 83 15.79 -9.25 -4.07
N ILE A 84 16.86 -8.70 -4.65
CA ILE A 84 16.86 -8.29 -6.06
C ILE A 84 16.68 -9.49 -6.99
N ASN A 85 17.30 -10.62 -6.69
CA ASN A 85 17.13 -11.84 -7.48
C ASN A 85 15.66 -12.32 -7.44
N VAL A 86 15.07 -12.42 -6.24
CA VAL A 86 13.68 -12.85 -6.08
C VAL A 86 12.71 -11.87 -6.76
N ALA A 87 12.92 -10.57 -6.60
CA ALA A 87 12.09 -9.55 -7.21
C ALA A 87 12.20 -9.56 -8.74
N THR A 88 13.41 -9.73 -9.28
CA THR A 88 13.65 -9.84 -10.73
C THR A 88 12.97 -11.07 -11.31
N ASP A 89 13.06 -12.22 -10.64
CA ASP A 89 12.41 -13.46 -11.06
C ASP A 89 10.88 -13.31 -11.07
N ARG A 90 10.31 -12.69 -10.02
CA ARG A 90 8.86 -12.42 -9.95
C ARG A 90 8.40 -11.45 -11.06
N ALA A 91 9.15 -10.37 -11.31
CA ALA A 91 8.86 -9.43 -12.40
C ALA A 91 8.90 -10.08 -13.80
N ARG A 92 9.84 -11.00 -14.04
CA ARG A 92 9.92 -11.79 -15.28
C ARG A 92 8.72 -12.70 -15.44
N GLN A 93 8.30 -13.39 -14.38
CA GLN A 93 7.12 -14.27 -14.41
C GLN A 93 5.84 -13.48 -14.70
N ARG A 94 5.66 -12.29 -14.10
CA ARG A 94 4.55 -11.38 -14.39
C ARG A 94 4.54 -10.95 -15.85
N SER A 95 5.69 -10.55 -16.39
CA SER A 95 5.81 -10.16 -17.80
C SER A 95 5.46 -11.30 -18.76
N SER A 96 5.84 -12.54 -18.41
CA SER A 96 5.49 -13.74 -19.17
C SER A 96 3.98 -14.03 -19.13
N ARG A 97 3.35 -13.95 -17.94
CA ARG A 97 1.90 -14.13 -17.75
C ARG A 97 1.07 -13.00 -18.39
N GLY A 98 1.54 -11.75 -18.31
CA GLY A 98 0.88 -10.60 -18.93
C GLY A 98 0.85 -10.67 -20.46
N ARG A 99 1.91 -11.19 -21.09
CA ARG A 99 1.91 -11.48 -22.55
C ARG A 99 0.97 -12.63 -22.94
N ALA A 100 0.78 -13.61 -22.07
CA ALA A 100 -0.13 -14.73 -22.31
C ALA A 100 -1.62 -14.37 -22.09
N LEU A 101 -1.91 -13.37 -21.25
CA LEU A 101 -3.27 -13.01 -20.82
C LEU A 101 -3.72 -11.61 -21.28
N GLY A 102 -2.93 -10.91 -22.11
CA GLY A 102 -3.31 -9.61 -22.71
C GLY A 102 -3.63 -8.49 -21.73
N THR A 103 -3.25 -8.62 -20.45
CA THR A 103 -3.61 -7.68 -19.39
C THR A 103 -2.37 -6.95 -18.91
N GLU A 104 -2.19 -5.71 -19.34
CA GLU A 104 -1.19 -4.79 -18.78
C GLU A 104 -1.75 -4.23 -17.47
N ALA A 105 -1.33 -4.81 -16.35
CA ALA A 105 -1.74 -4.37 -15.03
C ALA A 105 -1.11 -3.00 -14.68
N VAL A 106 -1.97 -2.00 -14.49
CA VAL A 106 -1.62 -0.65 -14.01
C VAL A 106 -1.09 -0.75 -12.56
N PRO A 107 0.09 -0.20 -12.23
CA PRO A 107 0.62 -0.26 -10.87
C PRO A 107 -0.20 0.54 -9.86
N GLU A 108 -0.37 -0.02 -8.67
CA GLU A 108 -0.98 0.61 -7.50
C GLU A 108 0.03 1.61 -6.89
N GLU A 109 -0.27 2.90 -6.91
CA GLU A 109 0.56 3.94 -6.33
C GLU A 109 0.24 4.13 -4.85
N ASP A 110 1.09 3.65 -3.95
CA ASP A 110 1.12 4.12 -2.56
C ASP A 110 2.52 3.92 -1.94
N TRP A 111 3.29 4.99 -1.74
CA TRP A 111 4.64 4.97 -1.14
C TRP A 111 4.72 5.51 0.31
N ASP A 112 3.61 5.80 0.98
CA ASP A 112 3.64 6.73 2.13
C ASP A 112 4.18 6.22 3.48
N ARG A 113 5.11 5.27 3.55
CA ARG A 113 5.62 4.80 4.86
C ARG A 113 7.13 4.61 5.00
N VAL A 114 7.95 5.46 4.37
CA VAL A 114 9.41 5.23 4.41
C VAL A 114 10.25 6.40 4.91
N LEU A 115 9.78 7.65 4.87
CA LEU A 115 10.56 8.78 5.40
C LEU A 115 9.66 9.65 6.28
N VAL A 116 9.38 9.17 7.49
CA VAL A 116 8.87 10.04 8.56
C VAL A 116 10.06 10.39 9.44
N GLU A 117 10.72 11.50 9.12
CA GLU A 117 11.46 12.24 10.16
C GLU A 117 10.47 13.10 10.95
N PRO A 118 10.57 13.15 12.30
CA PRO A 118 9.74 14.02 13.12
C PRO A 118 10.30 15.44 13.11
N GLY A 119 9.49 16.42 12.69
CA GLY A 119 9.81 17.83 12.95
C GLY A 119 9.19 18.85 11.98
N GLY A 120 8.35 19.73 12.51
CA GLY A 120 7.97 21.01 11.87
C GLY A 120 6.46 21.17 11.65
N GLY A 121 5.98 22.40 11.85
CA GLY A 121 4.56 22.78 11.81
C GLY A 121 3.82 22.50 10.50
N PRO A 122 2.49 22.74 10.48
CA PRO A 122 1.57 22.29 9.42
C PRO A 122 1.95 22.73 8.00
N ASP A 123 2.43 23.97 7.81
CA ASP A 123 2.82 24.47 6.49
C ASP A 123 4.13 23.84 5.97
N ALA A 124 5.08 23.58 6.88
CA ALA A 124 6.30 22.86 6.55
C ALA A 124 6.00 21.38 6.21
N ALA A 125 5.00 20.77 6.85
CA ALA A 125 4.57 19.41 6.54
C ALA A 125 3.92 19.30 5.16
N ALA A 126 3.09 20.26 4.75
CA ALA A 126 2.47 20.29 3.43
C ALA A 126 3.49 20.47 2.29
N SER A 127 4.41 21.43 2.44
CA SER A 127 5.50 21.66 1.49
C SER A 127 6.41 20.43 1.34
N ARG A 128 6.74 19.75 2.45
CA ARG A 128 7.50 18.49 2.42
C ARG A 128 6.74 17.34 1.76
N ALA A 129 5.42 17.24 1.96
CA ALA A 129 4.61 16.22 1.32
C ALA A 129 4.57 16.40 -0.21
N GLU A 130 4.41 17.64 -0.67
CA GLU A 130 4.46 17.96 -2.09
C GLU A 130 5.84 17.65 -2.70
N GLN A 131 6.91 17.97 -1.98
CA GLN A 131 8.28 17.65 -2.42
C GLN A 131 8.54 16.14 -2.45
N ARG A 132 8.05 15.37 -1.47
CA ARG A 132 8.13 13.89 -1.46
C ARG A 132 7.38 13.29 -2.64
N GLU A 133 6.18 13.77 -2.93
CA GLU A 133 5.38 13.29 -4.04
C GLU A 133 6.04 13.60 -5.40
N ARG A 134 6.68 14.75 -5.54
CA ARG A 134 7.49 15.08 -6.74
C ARG A 134 8.68 14.13 -6.88
N ILE A 135 9.41 13.84 -5.80
CA ILE A 135 10.51 12.88 -5.80
C ILE A 135 10.00 11.48 -6.16
N ARG A 136 8.87 11.05 -5.59
CA ARG A 136 8.23 9.76 -5.89
C ARG A 136 7.92 9.63 -7.37
N ARG A 137 7.18 10.59 -7.95
CA ARG A 137 6.89 10.60 -9.40
C ARG A 137 8.14 10.63 -10.26
N GLY A 138 9.17 11.35 -9.81
CA GLY A 138 10.49 11.35 -10.45
C GLY A 138 11.13 9.95 -10.49
N LEU A 139 11.11 9.23 -9.37
CA LEU A 139 11.63 7.85 -9.27
C LEU A 139 10.77 6.84 -10.04
N ASP A 140 9.46 7.07 -10.10
CA ASP A 140 8.49 6.25 -10.84
C ASP A 140 8.71 6.32 -12.35
N ALA A 141 9.08 7.49 -12.86
CA ALA A 141 9.41 7.70 -14.26
C ALA A 141 10.81 7.18 -14.67
N LEU A 142 11.64 6.73 -13.73
CA LEU A 142 12.96 6.17 -14.06
C LEU A 142 12.86 4.69 -14.49
N PRO A 143 13.71 4.26 -15.43
CA PRO A 143 13.96 2.84 -15.66
C PRO A 143 14.36 2.13 -14.37
N GLU A 144 13.94 0.88 -14.21
CA GLU A 144 14.17 0.06 -13.02
C GLU A 144 15.63 0.08 -12.54
N HIS A 145 16.59 -0.13 -13.45
CA HIS A 145 18.02 -0.13 -13.13
C HIS A 145 18.57 1.22 -12.65
N HIS A 146 17.96 2.34 -13.09
CA HIS A 146 18.30 3.69 -12.59
C HIS A 146 17.67 3.96 -11.23
N ARG A 147 16.43 3.50 -11.02
CA ARG A 147 15.79 3.60 -9.72
C ARG A 147 16.53 2.76 -8.68
N ALA A 148 16.84 1.50 -8.98
CA ALA A 148 17.51 0.58 -8.07
C ALA A 148 18.86 1.14 -7.59
N ILE A 149 19.68 1.69 -8.48
CA ILE A 149 20.98 2.24 -8.09
C ILE A 149 20.87 3.51 -7.23
N ILE A 150 19.83 4.32 -7.44
CA ILE A 150 19.53 5.48 -6.57
C ILE A 150 19.07 5.01 -5.20
N MET A 151 18.22 3.98 -5.12
CA MET A 151 17.78 3.43 -3.82
C MET A 151 18.98 2.96 -3.01
N LEU A 152 19.84 2.16 -3.63
CA LEU A 152 21.00 1.58 -2.96
C LEU A 152 21.98 2.67 -2.50
N SER A 153 22.25 3.69 -3.34
CA SER A 153 23.18 4.77 -2.99
C SER A 153 22.57 5.82 -2.05
N ASP A 154 21.43 6.41 -2.43
CA ASP A 154 20.93 7.66 -1.85
C ASP A 154 19.94 7.41 -0.70
N LEU A 155 19.30 6.24 -0.65
CA LEU A 155 18.37 5.87 0.43
C LEU A 155 19.01 4.90 1.42
N GLU A 156 19.69 3.87 0.92
CA GLU A 156 20.28 2.81 1.75
C GLU A 156 21.73 3.10 2.16
N GLY A 157 22.35 4.14 1.59
CA GLY A 157 23.67 4.65 1.98
C GLY A 157 24.84 3.72 1.59
N LEU A 158 24.64 2.80 0.64
CA LEU A 158 25.67 1.85 0.25
C LEU A 158 26.84 2.53 -0.46
N SER A 159 28.06 2.06 -0.17
CA SER A 159 29.25 2.43 -0.93
C SER A 159 29.16 1.89 -2.36
N TYR A 160 29.90 2.51 -3.30
CA TYR A 160 29.90 2.03 -4.68
C TYR A 160 30.37 0.58 -4.82
N ARG A 161 31.24 0.13 -3.91
CA ARG A 161 31.69 -1.26 -3.83
C ARG A 161 30.56 -2.19 -3.46
N GLU A 162 29.82 -1.88 -2.41
CA GLU A 162 28.70 -2.71 -1.99
C GLU A 162 27.58 -2.70 -3.04
N ILE A 163 27.33 -1.56 -3.71
CA ILE A 163 26.38 -1.50 -4.83
C ILE A 163 26.82 -2.42 -5.98
N ALA A 164 28.11 -2.42 -6.33
CA ALA A 164 28.66 -3.31 -7.34
C ALA A 164 28.45 -4.79 -6.98
N GLU A 165 28.66 -5.14 -5.71
CA GLU A 165 28.45 -6.49 -5.17
C GLU A 165 26.97 -6.89 -5.14
N VAL A 166 26.06 -5.98 -4.78
CA VAL A 166 24.60 -6.20 -4.71
C VAL A 166 24.01 -6.40 -6.11
N LEU A 167 24.37 -5.53 -7.05
CA LEU A 167 23.83 -5.52 -8.41
C LEU A 167 24.60 -6.44 -9.37
N ASP A 168 25.71 -7.03 -8.93
CA ASP A 168 26.62 -7.85 -9.74
C ASP A 168 27.09 -7.14 -11.03
N ILE A 169 27.57 -5.90 -10.87
CA ILE A 169 28.05 -5.06 -11.99
C ILE A 169 29.42 -4.43 -11.68
N PRO A 170 30.23 -4.10 -12.70
CA PRO A 170 31.50 -3.43 -12.48
C PRO A 170 31.36 -2.08 -11.79
N MET A 171 32.33 -1.71 -10.95
CA MET A 171 32.40 -0.41 -10.27
C MET A 171 32.26 0.79 -11.23
N GLY A 172 32.89 0.73 -12.41
CA GLY A 172 32.75 1.78 -13.44
C GLY A 172 31.33 1.91 -13.98
N THR A 173 30.58 0.81 -14.01
CA THR A 173 29.15 0.81 -14.35
C THR A 173 28.32 1.43 -13.23
N VAL A 174 28.67 1.20 -11.96
CA VAL A 174 28.01 1.86 -10.81
C VAL A 174 28.12 3.38 -10.94
N MET A 175 29.33 3.91 -11.12
CA MET A 175 29.58 5.35 -11.20
C MET A 175 28.83 6.00 -12.37
N SER A 176 28.96 5.43 -13.57
CA SER A 176 28.31 5.95 -14.78
C SER A 176 26.79 5.85 -14.73
N ARG A 177 26.25 4.70 -14.28
CA ARG A 177 24.80 4.48 -14.15
C ARG A 177 24.19 5.38 -13.09
N LEU A 178 24.86 5.58 -11.95
CA LEU A 178 24.38 6.46 -10.89
C LEU A 178 24.40 7.94 -11.33
N HIS A 179 25.46 8.36 -12.02
CA HIS A 179 25.52 9.69 -12.62
C HIS A 179 24.34 9.93 -13.59
N ASN A 180 24.11 8.99 -14.50
CA ASN A 180 23.02 9.07 -15.48
C ASN A 180 21.64 9.02 -14.82
N ALA A 181 21.46 8.18 -13.81
CA ALA A 181 20.22 8.06 -13.04
C ALA A 181 19.90 9.39 -12.34
N ARG A 182 20.85 9.98 -11.63
CA ARG A 182 20.69 11.28 -10.96
C ARG A 182 20.45 12.41 -11.97
N LYS A 183 21.13 12.42 -13.12
CA LYS A 183 20.90 13.40 -14.19
C LYS A 183 19.45 13.32 -14.69
N ARG A 184 18.99 12.11 -15.01
CA ARG A 184 17.63 11.88 -15.50
C ARG A 184 16.57 12.24 -14.46
N LEU A 185 16.82 11.94 -13.19
CA LEU A 185 15.94 12.36 -12.09
C LEU A 185 15.86 13.89 -11.99
N ARG A 186 16.99 14.60 -12.06
CA ARG A 186 17.01 16.07 -12.09
C ARG A 186 16.24 16.64 -13.29
N ASP A 187 16.39 16.06 -14.47
CA ASP A 187 15.69 16.51 -15.67
C ASP A 187 14.16 16.34 -15.53
N ILE A 188 13.71 15.22 -14.95
CA ILE A 188 12.29 14.96 -14.68
C ILE A 188 11.75 15.97 -13.67
N LEU A 189 12.47 16.19 -12.56
CA LEU A 189 12.09 17.16 -11.53
C LEU A 189 12.09 18.61 -12.06
N GLY A 190 13.04 18.96 -12.94
CA GLY A 190 13.10 20.27 -13.60
C GLY A 190 11.97 20.50 -14.60
N ARG A 191 11.59 19.49 -15.39
CA ARG A 191 10.42 19.58 -16.28
C ARG A 191 9.11 19.75 -15.51
N LEU A 192 8.96 19.07 -14.37
CA LEU A 192 7.81 19.25 -13.48
C LEU A 192 7.72 20.70 -12.97
N LEU A 193 8.86 21.35 -12.72
CA LEU A 193 8.92 22.77 -12.32
C LEU A 193 8.51 23.72 -13.46
N ILE A 194 8.90 23.42 -14.71
CA ILE A 194 8.50 24.20 -15.89
C ILE A 194 6.99 24.09 -16.16
N VAL A 195 6.39 22.90 -15.99
CA VAL A 195 4.94 22.70 -16.16
C VAL A 195 4.15 23.50 -15.12
N VAL A 196 4.62 23.52 -13.87
CA VAL A 196 4.00 24.30 -12.78
C VAL A 196 4.14 25.81 -13.03
N LEU A 197 5.29 26.28 -13.53
CA LEU A 197 5.50 27.69 -13.87
C LEU A 197 4.73 28.14 -15.13
N ALA A 198 4.62 27.27 -16.14
CA ALA A 198 3.86 27.55 -17.37
C ALA A 198 2.35 27.65 -17.10
N LEU A 199 1.82 26.86 -16.17
CA LEU A 199 0.43 26.98 -15.69
C LEU A 199 0.19 28.29 -14.91
N GLY A 200 1.21 28.84 -14.26
CA GLY A 200 1.13 30.13 -13.55
C GLY A 200 1.17 31.37 -14.47
N LEU A 201 1.80 31.28 -15.65
CA LEU A 201 1.95 32.40 -16.59
C LEU A 201 0.71 32.66 -17.48
N LEU A 202 -0.20 31.69 -17.61
CA LEU A 202 -1.39 31.79 -18.46
C LEU A 202 -2.56 32.57 -17.83
N GLY A 203 -2.37 33.16 -16.64
CA GLY A 203 -3.42 33.96 -15.98
C GLY A 203 -4.68 33.17 -15.62
N VAL A 204 -4.61 31.83 -15.66
CA VAL A 204 -5.69 30.97 -15.17
C VAL A 204 -5.71 31.15 -13.65
N PRO A 205 -6.81 31.62 -13.04
CA PRO A 205 -6.88 31.74 -11.60
C PRO A 205 -6.79 30.34 -11.00
N LEU A 206 -5.61 29.97 -10.49
CA LEU A 206 -5.45 28.84 -9.58
C LEU A 206 -5.78 29.29 -8.15
N VAL A 207 -7.00 29.79 -7.96
CA VAL A 207 -7.71 29.53 -6.71
C VAL A 207 -8.62 28.34 -6.99
N ALA A 208 -7.99 27.19 -7.26
CA ALA A 208 -8.65 25.95 -6.97
C ALA A 208 -8.59 25.83 -5.45
N HIS A 209 -9.71 26.02 -4.75
CA HIS A 209 -9.86 25.37 -3.47
C HIS A 209 -9.45 23.91 -3.71
N ALA A 210 -8.32 23.49 -3.15
CA ALA A 210 -7.90 22.10 -3.22
C ALA A 210 -8.97 21.32 -2.46
N GLN A 211 -10.01 20.86 -3.16
CA GLN A 211 -11.07 20.05 -2.59
C GLN A 211 -10.37 18.81 -2.07
N GLN A 212 -10.39 18.64 -0.75
CA GLN A 212 -9.74 17.52 -0.09
C GLN A 212 -10.30 16.23 -0.70
N VAL A 213 -9.44 15.46 -1.35
CA VAL A 213 -9.82 14.18 -1.94
C VAL A 213 -9.80 13.13 -0.84
N VAL A 214 -10.84 12.31 -0.77
CA VAL A 214 -10.93 11.18 0.17
C VAL A 214 -11.07 9.88 -0.61
N ARG A 215 -10.44 8.81 -0.11
CA ARG A 215 -10.66 7.47 -0.65
C ARG A 215 -11.56 6.72 0.32
N PHE A 216 -12.67 6.19 -0.17
CA PHE A 216 -13.54 5.33 0.63
C PHE A 216 -13.92 4.09 -0.16
N GLY A 217 -14.28 3.05 0.55
CA GLY A 217 -14.93 1.91 -0.07
C GLY A 217 -16.16 1.51 0.71
N CYS A 218 -17.04 0.84 -0.01
CA CYS A 218 -18.32 0.42 0.47
C CYS A 218 -18.53 -1.05 0.13
N ARG A 219 -19.17 -1.78 1.04
CA ARG A 219 -19.60 -3.15 0.81
C ARG A 219 -21.05 -3.30 1.21
N VAL A 220 -21.81 -3.96 0.36
CA VAL A 220 -23.19 -4.35 0.67
C VAL A 220 -23.19 -5.85 0.97
N LEU A 221 -23.62 -6.18 2.18
CA LEU A 221 -23.75 -7.53 2.67
C LEU A 221 -25.23 -7.89 2.79
N LEU A 222 -25.56 -9.14 2.54
CA LEU A 222 -26.79 -9.75 3.01
C LEU A 222 -26.52 -10.50 4.30
N ALA A 223 -27.22 -10.15 5.38
CA ALA A 223 -27.17 -10.85 6.64
C ALA A 223 -28.41 -11.71 6.85
N THR A 224 -28.21 -12.99 7.16
CA THR A 224 -29.25 -14.02 7.28
C THR A 224 -29.00 -14.91 8.50
N ASP A 225 -30.06 -15.55 9.01
CA ASP A 225 -29.98 -16.53 10.11
C ASP A 225 -29.59 -17.94 9.64
N GLY A 226 -29.48 -18.15 8.32
CA GLY A 226 -29.10 -19.42 7.70
C GLY A 226 -28.31 -19.21 6.42
N PRO A 227 -27.74 -20.29 5.84
CA PRO A 227 -26.89 -20.21 4.65
C PRO A 227 -27.64 -19.52 3.50
N PRO A 228 -26.96 -18.62 2.75
CA PRO A 228 -27.60 -17.87 1.68
C PRO A 228 -28.13 -18.81 0.60
N SER A 229 -29.30 -18.48 0.04
CA SER A 229 -29.82 -19.19 -1.12
C SER A 229 -28.84 -19.10 -2.31
N LEU A 230 -28.76 -20.15 -3.13
CA LEU A 230 -27.89 -20.17 -4.32
C LEU A 230 -28.16 -19.02 -5.29
N ALA A 231 -29.38 -18.48 -5.31
CA ALA A 231 -29.78 -17.34 -6.12
C ALA A 231 -29.18 -16.00 -5.63
N THR A 232 -28.72 -15.93 -4.38
CA THR A 232 -28.25 -14.69 -3.76
C THR A 232 -26.73 -14.51 -3.84
N ARG A 233 -25.98 -15.51 -4.33
CA ARG A 233 -24.53 -15.41 -4.55
C ARG A 233 -24.23 -14.58 -5.80
N ALA A 234 -24.05 -13.28 -5.64
CA ALA A 234 -23.69 -12.37 -6.73
C ALA A 234 -22.17 -12.32 -7.02
N ALA A 235 -21.30 -12.71 -6.08
CA ALA A 235 -19.84 -12.64 -6.23
C ALA A 235 -19.12 -13.95 -5.81
N PRO A 236 -18.03 -14.36 -6.50
CA PRO A 236 -17.15 -15.43 -6.02
C PRO A 236 -16.54 -15.05 -4.65
N PRO A 237 -16.34 -16.01 -3.74
CA PRO A 237 -15.70 -15.75 -2.46
C PRO A 237 -14.20 -15.52 -2.65
N GLU A 238 -13.79 -14.30 -2.98
CA GLU A 238 -12.44 -13.86 -2.66
C GLU A 238 -12.30 -13.81 -1.13
N VAL A 239 -11.22 -14.41 -0.61
CA VAL A 239 -10.90 -14.36 0.83
C VAL A 239 -10.51 -12.93 1.16
N ASP A 240 -11.41 -12.19 1.81
CA ASP A 240 -11.18 -10.82 2.27
C ASP A 240 -10.84 -10.82 3.76
N ASP A 241 -9.55 -10.80 4.06
CA ASP A 241 -9.02 -10.86 5.43
C ASP A 241 -9.56 -9.74 6.33
N ARG A 242 -9.87 -8.55 5.77
CA ARG A 242 -10.43 -7.43 6.54
C ARG A 242 -11.87 -7.70 6.96
N LEU A 243 -12.68 -8.26 6.06
CA LEU A 243 -14.04 -8.67 6.42
C LEU A 243 -13.98 -9.79 7.45
N ALA A 244 -13.12 -10.80 7.26
CA ALA A 244 -12.97 -11.92 8.17
C ALA A 244 -12.63 -11.47 9.59
N GLN A 245 -11.70 -10.51 9.73
CA GLN A 245 -11.34 -9.90 11.02
C GLN A 245 -12.49 -9.11 11.67
N PHE A 246 -13.44 -8.59 10.88
CA PHE A 246 -14.53 -7.74 11.36
C PHE A 246 -15.85 -8.48 11.62
N LEU A 247 -16.02 -9.70 11.09
CA LEU A 247 -17.22 -10.53 11.28
C LEU A 247 -17.65 -10.70 12.75
N PRO A 248 -16.76 -10.92 13.74
CA PRO A 248 -17.16 -11.05 15.15
C PRO A 248 -17.91 -9.82 15.67
N ARG A 249 -17.50 -8.62 15.25
CA ARG A 249 -18.15 -7.36 15.68
C ARG A 249 -19.49 -7.14 14.99
N LEU A 250 -19.62 -7.51 13.72
CA LEU A 250 -20.91 -7.48 13.01
C LEU A 250 -21.96 -8.39 13.65
N ARG A 251 -21.54 -9.59 14.09
CA ARG A 251 -22.41 -10.53 14.81
C ARG A 251 -22.94 -9.97 16.12
N GLN A 252 -22.13 -9.17 16.83
CA GLN A 252 -22.59 -8.50 18.05
C GLN A 252 -23.63 -7.41 17.76
N LEU A 253 -23.46 -6.66 16.67
CA LEU A 253 -24.35 -5.56 16.30
C LEU A 253 -25.70 -6.02 15.76
N PHE A 254 -25.71 -7.05 14.90
CA PHE A 254 -26.91 -7.44 14.15
C PHE A 254 -27.39 -8.88 14.42
N ARG A 255 -26.65 -9.69 15.20
CA ARG A 255 -27.01 -11.05 15.66
C ARG A 255 -27.28 -12.12 14.58
N TYR A 256 -26.94 -11.88 13.32
CA TYR A 256 -27.07 -12.87 12.24
C TYR A 256 -25.91 -13.88 12.21
N GLN A 257 -26.15 -15.08 11.68
CA GLN A 257 -25.13 -16.13 11.61
C GLN A 257 -24.28 -16.02 10.35
N GLU A 258 -24.92 -15.71 9.23
CA GLU A 258 -24.32 -15.71 7.89
C GLU A 258 -24.29 -14.30 7.28
N TYR A 259 -23.18 -13.98 6.60
CA TYR A 259 -22.95 -12.69 5.95
C TYR A 259 -22.40 -12.92 4.55
N THR A 260 -23.21 -12.63 3.54
CA THR A 260 -22.85 -12.83 2.14
C THR A 260 -22.54 -11.51 1.48
N SER A 261 -21.37 -11.41 0.86
CA SER A 261 -21.03 -10.23 0.06
C SER A 261 -21.85 -10.20 -1.21
N LEU A 262 -22.67 -9.16 -1.38
CA LEU A 262 -23.39 -8.92 -2.63
C LEU A 262 -22.55 -8.07 -3.57
N GLU A 263 -22.03 -6.95 -3.07
CA GLU A 263 -21.39 -5.92 -3.90
C GLU A 263 -20.22 -5.25 -3.17
N ARG A 264 -19.20 -4.83 -3.93
CA ARG A 264 -18.00 -4.13 -3.43
C ARG A 264 -17.67 -2.93 -4.31
N TYR A 265 -17.59 -1.75 -3.70
CA TYR A 265 -17.29 -0.50 -4.39
C TYR A 265 -16.11 0.20 -3.73
N ARG A 266 -15.33 0.93 -4.53
CA ARG A 266 -14.27 1.82 -4.08
C ARG A 266 -14.30 3.09 -4.93
N ALA A 267 -14.04 4.22 -4.29
CA ALA A 267 -13.97 5.51 -4.97
C ALA A 267 -12.92 6.40 -4.29
N GLU A 268 -12.30 7.25 -5.11
CA GLU A 268 -11.43 8.32 -4.67
C GLU A 268 -11.96 9.62 -5.28
N VAL A 269 -12.54 10.46 -4.42
CA VAL A 269 -13.35 11.60 -4.88
C VAL A 269 -13.14 12.81 -3.97
N PRO A 270 -13.27 14.03 -4.51
CA PRO A 270 -13.25 15.23 -3.68
C PRO A 270 -14.42 15.23 -2.68
N VAL A 271 -14.18 15.82 -1.50
CA VAL A 271 -15.25 16.14 -0.55
C VAL A 271 -16.35 16.92 -1.27
N GLY A 272 -17.60 16.45 -1.15
CA GLY A 272 -18.79 16.96 -1.83
C GLY A 272 -19.21 16.14 -3.06
N ALA A 273 -18.33 15.32 -3.64
CA ALA A 273 -18.68 14.53 -4.82
C ALA A 273 -19.45 13.25 -4.46
N THR A 274 -20.68 13.15 -4.96
CA THR A 274 -21.55 12.00 -4.72
C THR A 274 -21.21 10.87 -5.67
N GLN A 275 -21.00 9.68 -5.13
CA GLN A 275 -20.84 8.45 -5.91
C GLN A 275 -22.11 7.61 -5.83
N ARG A 276 -22.45 6.94 -6.93
CA ARG A 276 -23.71 6.20 -7.09
C ARG A 276 -23.44 4.81 -7.62
N TRP A 277 -24.02 3.80 -7.00
CA TRP A 277 -23.92 2.42 -7.44
C TRP A 277 -25.27 1.71 -7.42
N PRO A 278 -25.57 0.88 -8.44
CA PRO A 278 -26.74 0.02 -8.42
C PRO A 278 -26.57 -1.08 -7.38
N VAL A 279 -27.59 -1.30 -6.54
CA VAL A 279 -27.60 -2.31 -5.48
C VAL A 279 -28.81 -3.25 -5.68
N PRO A 280 -28.73 -4.53 -5.26
CA PRO A 280 -29.83 -5.48 -5.44
C PRO A 280 -31.21 -5.00 -4.96
N GLY A 281 -32.23 -5.35 -5.76
CA GLY A 281 -33.63 -4.99 -5.53
C GLY A 281 -34.05 -3.62 -6.09
N GLU A 282 -33.50 -3.21 -7.25
CA GLU A 282 -33.77 -1.91 -7.90
C GLU A 282 -33.36 -0.70 -7.03
N ARG A 283 -32.24 -0.84 -6.33
CA ARG A 283 -31.77 0.18 -5.40
C ARG A 283 -30.59 0.95 -5.96
N GLN A 284 -30.44 2.17 -5.51
CA GLN A 284 -29.28 3.02 -5.77
C GLN A 284 -28.65 3.42 -4.44
N LEU A 285 -27.38 3.08 -4.26
CA LEU A 285 -26.59 3.52 -3.13
C LEU A 285 -25.80 4.76 -3.54
N GLU A 286 -26.06 5.86 -2.83
CA GLU A 286 -25.31 7.09 -2.94
C GLU A 286 -24.41 7.26 -1.71
N VAL A 287 -23.15 7.60 -1.93
CA VAL A 287 -22.22 7.97 -0.86
C VAL A 287 -21.54 9.28 -1.21
N THR A 288 -21.67 10.26 -0.33
CA THR A 288 -21.11 11.60 -0.48
C THR A 288 -20.23 11.93 0.72
N PRO A 289 -18.92 12.09 0.56
CA PRO A 289 -18.08 12.61 1.63
C PRO A 289 -18.43 14.08 1.87
N GLU A 290 -18.81 14.44 3.08
CA GLU A 290 -19.25 15.80 3.45
C GLU A 290 -18.13 16.63 4.07
N GLY A 291 -17.12 15.96 4.62
CA GLY A 291 -15.99 16.62 5.27
C GLY A 291 -15.03 15.63 5.90
N VAL A 292 -13.86 16.12 6.27
CA VAL A 292 -12.83 15.37 6.98
C VAL A 292 -12.62 15.98 8.36
N ASP A 293 -12.58 15.11 9.37
CA ASP A 293 -12.30 15.48 10.76
C ASP A 293 -11.20 14.57 11.31
N GLY A 294 -9.99 15.12 11.41
CA GLY A 294 -8.79 14.35 11.75
C GLY A 294 -8.49 13.24 10.74
N ASN A 295 -8.57 11.98 11.20
CA ASN A 295 -8.39 10.78 10.36
C ASN A 295 -9.72 10.13 9.93
N SER A 296 -10.85 10.76 10.27
CA SER A 296 -12.18 10.28 9.95
C SER A 296 -12.80 11.12 8.82
N VAL A 297 -13.58 10.46 7.97
CA VAL A 297 -14.39 11.11 6.95
C VAL A 297 -15.82 11.07 7.39
N ARG A 298 -16.49 12.23 7.37
CA ARG A 298 -17.94 12.31 7.48
C ARG A 298 -18.53 12.01 6.11
N LEU A 299 -19.33 10.95 5.98
CA LEU A 299 -20.00 10.60 4.73
C LEU A 299 -21.52 10.61 4.93
N ARG A 300 -22.24 11.19 3.98
CA ARG A 300 -23.67 10.96 3.81
C ARG A 300 -23.86 9.71 2.97
N VAL A 301 -24.62 8.75 3.49
CA VAL A 301 -24.98 7.52 2.81
C VAL A 301 -26.49 7.50 2.61
N ARG A 302 -26.92 7.35 1.36
CA ARG A 302 -28.33 7.27 0.98
C ARG A 302 -28.57 6.00 0.19
N LEU A 303 -29.57 5.22 0.57
CA LEU A 303 -30.05 4.09 -0.22
C LEU A 303 -31.45 4.43 -0.71
N GLU A 304 -31.64 4.42 -2.02
CA GLU A 304 -32.93 4.74 -2.64
C GLU A 304 -33.49 3.53 -3.37
N ARG A 305 -34.81 3.42 -3.38
CA ARG A 305 -35.55 2.48 -4.22
C ARG A 305 -36.70 3.23 -4.88
N ASN A 306 -36.76 3.21 -6.21
CA ASN A 306 -37.84 3.84 -6.98
C ASN A 306 -38.11 5.31 -6.58
N GLY A 307 -37.04 6.09 -6.36
CA GLY A 307 -37.10 7.51 -5.98
C GLY A 307 -37.46 7.80 -4.52
N ARG A 308 -37.60 6.77 -3.67
CA ARG A 308 -37.82 6.92 -2.22
C ARG A 308 -36.56 6.51 -1.46
N ALA A 309 -36.08 7.37 -0.57
CA ALA A 309 -34.98 7.05 0.33
C ALA A 309 -35.43 6.02 1.38
N GLU A 310 -34.81 4.85 1.39
CA GLU A 310 -34.96 3.80 2.41
C GLU A 310 -33.92 3.97 3.53
N VAL A 311 -32.75 4.52 3.20
CA VAL A 311 -31.71 4.91 4.16
C VAL A 311 -31.23 6.31 3.78
N ASN A 312 -31.05 7.20 4.75
CA ASN A 312 -30.40 8.50 4.56
C ASN A 312 -29.77 8.90 5.89
N THR A 313 -28.46 8.76 6.01
CA THR A 313 -27.75 9.03 7.26
C THR A 313 -26.37 9.62 7.00
N SER A 314 -25.90 10.46 7.91
CA SER A 314 -24.50 10.86 7.98
C SER A 314 -23.76 9.95 8.96
N ILE A 315 -22.58 9.48 8.58
CA ILE A 315 -21.72 8.58 9.35
C ILE A 315 -20.30 9.12 9.40
N GLN A 316 -19.50 8.63 10.34
CA GLN A 316 -18.06 8.82 10.36
C GLN A 316 -17.36 7.48 10.17
N ALA A 317 -16.44 7.41 9.20
CA ALA A 317 -15.63 6.23 8.94
C ALA A 317 -14.15 6.59 8.86
N ALA A 318 -13.27 5.69 9.28
CA ALA A 318 -11.82 5.86 9.23
C ALA A 318 -11.12 4.55 8.83
N SER A 319 -9.83 4.63 8.52
CA SER A 319 -9.01 3.45 8.25
C SER A 319 -8.96 2.56 9.50
N GLY A 320 -9.35 1.29 9.36
CA GLY A 320 -9.43 0.33 10.47
C GLY A 320 -10.67 0.49 11.37
N ASN A 321 -11.47 1.54 11.22
CA ASN A 321 -12.73 1.73 11.94
C ASN A 321 -13.87 2.05 10.96
N PRO A 322 -14.42 1.03 10.29
CA PRO A 322 -15.51 1.21 9.34
C PRO A 322 -16.83 1.57 10.06
N ALA A 323 -17.66 2.35 9.38
CA ALA A 323 -19.04 2.58 9.78
C ALA A 323 -19.92 1.45 9.25
N VAL A 324 -20.91 1.06 10.05
CA VAL A 324 -21.89 0.02 9.68
C VAL A 324 -23.28 0.60 9.76
N ILE A 325 -24.05 0.40 8.69
CA ILE A 325 -25.40 0.91 8.55
C ILE A 325 -26.31 -0.28 8.27
N GLY A 326 -27.32 -0.47 9.11
CA GLY A 326 -28.41 -1.40 8.85
C GLY A 326 -29.34 -0.83 7.78
N GLY A 327 -29.62 -1.62 6.75
CA GLY A 327 -30.53 -1.28 5.66
C GLY A 327 -31.87 -2.00 5.77
N PRO A 328 -32.72 -1.88 4.73
CA PRO A 328 -34.01 -2.55 4.68
C PRO A 328 -33.86 -4.06 4.41
N LYS A 329 -34.95 -4.80 4.62
CA LYS A 329 -35.02 -6.22 4.25
C LYS A 329 -34.83 -6.41 2.75
N HIS A 330 -34.12 -7.49 2.40
CA HIS A 330 -33.94 -7.94 1.02
C HIS A 330 -33.83 -9.45 0.99
N ALA A 331 -34.63 -10.09 0.12
CA ALA A 331 -34.79 -11.54 0.12
C ALA A 331 -35.18 -12.06 1.53
N ASP A 332 -34.45 -13.05 2.02
CA ASP A 332 -34.59 -13.71 3.32
C ASP A 332 -33.81 -13.02 4.46
N GLY A 333 -33.12 -11.91 4.17
CA GLY A 333 -32.25 -11.24 5.13
C GLY A 333 -32.40 -9.72 5.16
N VAL A 334 -31.39 -9.08 5.73
CA VAL A 334 -31.29 -7.62 5.84
C VAL A 334 -30.02 -7.15 5.15
N LEU A 335 -30.13 -6.05 4.39
CA LEU A 335 -28.95 -5.42 3.80
C LEU A 335 -28.13 -4.72 4.88
N ILE A 336 -26.83 -4.94 4.88
CA ILE A 336 -25.89 -4.23 5.74
C ILE A 336 -24.89 -3.51 4.84
N ILE A 337 -24.75 -2.21 5.05
CA ILE A 337 -23.81 -1.37 4.31
C ILE A 337 -22.62 -1.10 5.23
N VAL A 338 -21.44 -1.51 4.80
CA VAL A 338 -20.18 -1.25 5.52
C VAL A 338 -19.37 -0.25 4.72
N VAL A 339 -19.01 0.87 5.34
CA VAL A 339 -18.24 1.94 4.70
C VAL A 339 -16.93 2.14 5.45
N TRP A 340 -15.81 2.01 4.76
CA TRP A 340 -14.50 2.40 5.26
C TRP A 340 -14.02 3.63 4.51
N ALA A 341 -13.36 4.55 5.19
CA ALA A 341 -12.86 5.76 4.56
C ALA A 341 -11.45 6.07 5.02
N ASN A 342 -10.68 6.68 4.13
CA ASN A 342 -9.39 7.27 4.39
C ASN A 342 -9.51 8.78 4.11
N ALA A 343 -9.44 9.55 5.19
CA ALA A 343 -9.50 11.01 5.23
C ALA A 343 -8.39 11.70 4.44
N ASN A 344 -7.28 10.99 4.24
CA ASN A 344 -6.20 11.45 3.41
C ASN A 344 -5.70 10.24 2.61
N PRO A 345 -6.21 10.01 1.39
CA PRO A 345 -5.71 8.97 0.52
C PRO A 345 -4.20 9.09 0.31
N THR A 346 -3.67 10.31 0.37
CA THR A 346 -2.25 10.70 0.30
C THR A 346 -1.49 10.68 1.63
N ARG A 347 -2.12 10.22 2.72
CA ARG A 347 -1.51 10.08 4.05
C ARG A 347 -1.90 8.70 4.57
N ARG A 348 -1.01 7.72 4.39
CA ARG A 348 -1.23 6.38 4.96
C ARG A 348 -1.43 6.45 6.49
N PRO A 349 -2.29 5.57 7.06
CA PRO A 349 -2.74 5.61 8.46
C PRO A 349 -1.60 5.52 9.48
#